data_AF-A0A0L0UVC5-F1
#
_entry.id   AF-A0A0L0UVC5-F1
#
_cell.length_a   1.000
_cell.length_b   1.000
_cell.length_c   1.000
_cell.angle_alpha   90.00
_cell.angle_beta   90.00
_cell.angle_gamma   90.00
#
_symmetry.space_group_name_H-M   'P 1'
#
loop_
_entity.id
_entity.type
_entity.pdbx_description
1 polymer ?
#
loop_
_entity_poly.entity_id
_entity_poly.type
_entity_poly.pdbx_seq_one_letter_code
_entity_poly.pdbx_strand_id
1 'polypeptide(L)'
;METIIKKSISIKNLMKGKNRKKHRENNRHSEYSLEINESGLEGQSPIWSRRSYRQCHLYPAIRAEKKNPPRRPTAEEIVNTLHSLDHGKVIVMDKTNRGKIIASKKFVNPVGGSRGWGGRMWAVGWRKCMKALEILGCYIKYYAVRASPKEYCQQVKKAGKVLNKLGRMFKNLANVPFESNRQIMKNNKIPSFSSSEFDSQLSKFDCAPHITFTTHSFYNPPHTDKGDVSDYAFALFVPTNSANGTLADPLTGYNVTGGRFAFPDYNFCIDFKEQGIVKMIWAANSYKHCTLPSIEPKQYTQMAMSLQINRTTLHSCRDIKNGTIYLRKTYLKKKNLYFGGHRNILNGIVNRK
;
A
#
# COMPACT_ATOMS: atom_id res chain seq x y z
N MET A 1 23.89 -4.84 58.99
CA MET A 1 22.59 -4.29 58.51
C MET A 1 22.89 -3.16 57.54
N GLU A 2 22.84 -3.40 56.23
CA GLU A 2 23.05 -2.37 55.21
C GLU A 2 21.84 -1.45 55.09
N THR A 3 22.07 -0.14 55.23
CA THR A 3 21.03 0.89 55.14
C THR A 3 20.86 1.32 53.68
N ILE A 4 19.70 1.03 53.09
CA ILE A 4 19.35 1.47 51.73
C ILE A 4 19.03 2.98 51.75
N ILE A 5 19.93 3.79 51.20
CA ILE A 5 19.70 5.23 50.96
C ILE A 5 18.77 5.39 49.75
N LYS A 6 17.48 5.67 49.97
CA LYS A 6 16.58 6.16 48.92
C LYS A 6 16.95 7.61 48.58
N LYS A 7 17.67 7.82 47.47
CA LYS A 7 17.91 9.16 46.91
C LYS A 7 16.57 9.83 46.56
N SER A 8 16.16 10.83 47.34
CA SER A 8 14.99 11.65 47.02
C SER A 8 15.29 12.57 45.84
N ILE A 9 14.56 12.40 44.73
CA ILE A 9 14.69 13.27 43.56
C ILE A 9 14.02 14.61 43.88
N SER A 10 14.81 15.70 43.86
CA SER A 10 14.30 17.07 44.05
C SER A 10 13.18 17.40 43.05
N ILE A 11 12.08 17.99 43.54
CA ILE A 11 10.92 18.42 42.76
C ILE A 11 11.34 19.31 41.57
N LYS A 12 12.37 20.16 41.74
CA LYS A 12 12.92 20.99 40.65
C LYS A 12 13.50 20.16 39.50
N ASN A 13 14.19 19.06 39.81
CA ASN A 13 14.75 18.15 38.80
C ASN A 13 13.64 17.36 38.09
N LEU A 14 12.58 17.01 38.82
CA LEU A 14 11.40 16.34 38.28
C LEU A 14 10.62 17.25 37.32
N MET A 15 10.48 18.54 37.66
CA MET A 15 9.89 19.56 36.78
C MET A 15 10.76 19.85 35.55
N LYS A 16 12.09 19.99 35.70
CA LYS A 16 13.01 20.12 34.54
C LYS A 16 12.95 18.90 33.62
N GLY A 17 12.83 17.69 34.17
CA GLY A 17 12.62 16.47 33.40
C GLY A 17 11.31 16.47 32.62
N LYS A 18 10.20 16.87 33.25
CA LYS A 18 8.89 17.03 32.59
C LYS A 18 8.94 18.08 31.48
N ASN A 19 9.59 19.23 31.69
CA ASN A 19 9.73 20.28 30.69
C ASN A 19 10.58 19.84 29.49
N ARG A 20 11.70 19.14 29.72
CA ARG A 20 12.50 18.54 28.64
C ARG A 20 11.72 17.50 27.86
N LYS A 21 10.92 16.67 28.54
CA LYS A 21 10.04 15.69 27.90
C LYS A 21 8.96 16.38 27.05
N LYS A 22 8.29 17.41 27.59
CA LYS A 22 7.30 18.22 26.87
C LYS A 22 7.91 18.92 25.65
N HIS A 23 9.11 19.49 25.79
CA HIS A 23 9.82 20.12 24.67
C HIS A 23 10.20 19.10 23.59
N ARG A 24 10.73 17.93 23.95
CA ARG A 24 10.98 16.83 23.00
C ARG A 24 9.71 16.33 22.33
N GLU A 25 8.60 16.26 23.05
CA GLU A 25 7.29 15.89 22.50
C GLU A 25 6.75 16.95 21.55
N ASN A 26 6.94 18.24 21.84
CA ASN A 26 6.55 19.34 20.96
C ASN A 26 7.41 19.38 19.69
N ASN A 27 8.72 19.16 19.80
CA ASN A 27 9.60 19.11 18.62
C ASN A 27 9.23 17.92 17.72
N ARG A 28 8.98 16.74 18.29
CA ARG A 28 8.48 15.58 17.53
C ARG A 28 7.13 15.85 16.89
N HIS A 29 6.21 16.48 17.62
CA HIS A 29 4.91 16.87 17.06
C HIS A 29 5.09 17.81 15.86
N SER A 30 5.98 18.79 15.96
CA SER A 30 6.36 19.68 14.86
C SER A 30 6.94 18.91 13.66
N GLU A 31 7.80 17.91 13.87
CA GLU A 31 8.38 17.09 12.79
C GLU A 31 7.28 16.28 12.05
N TYR A 32 6.38 15.61 12.78
CA TYR A 32 5.30 14.83 12.16
C TYR A 32 4.21 15.70 11.51
N SER A 33 3.94 16.89 12.05
CA SER A 33 3.03 17.86 11.44
C SER A 33 3.53 18.37 10.09
N LEU A 34 4.83 18.31 9.80
CA LEU A 34 5.36 18.64 8.46
C LEU A 34 5.10 17.54 7.43
N GLU A 35 4.88 16.31 7.87
CA GLU A 35 4.61 15.18 6.97
C GLU A 35 3.16 15.12 6.50
N ILE A 36 2.22 15.63 7.32
CA ILE A 36 0.78 15.65 7.06
C ILE A 36 0.36 17.08 6.68
N ASN A 37 -0.32 17.22 5.54
CA ASN A 37 -0.83 18.53 5.13
C ASN A 37 -2.24 18.76 5.66
N GLU A 38 -2.44 19.86 6.41
CA GLU A 38 -3.77 20.28 6.85
C GLU A 38 -4.73 20.55 5.69
N SER A 39 -4.22 20.99 4.53
CA SER A 39 -5.02 21.15 3.31
C SER A 39 -5.58 19.84 2.75
N GLY A 40 -4.96 18.70 3.06
CA GLY A 40 -5.47 17.37 2.76
C GLY A 40 -6.62 16.92 3.67
N LEU A 41 -6.89 17.68 4.74
CA LEU A 41 -7.91 17.41 5.74
C LEU A 41 -9.17 18.27 5.55
N GLU A 42 -9.25 19.08 4.47
CA GLU A 42 -10.44 19.86 4.07
C GLU A 42 -11.14 20.61 5.23
N GLY A 43 -10.37 21.31 6.08
CA GLY A 43 -10.90 22.12 7.18
C GLY A 43 -11.19 21.35 8.48
N GLN A 44 -10.72 20.10 8.60
CA GLN A 44 -10.91 19.27 9.79
C GLN A 44 -9.69 19.30 10.71
N SER A 45 -9.91 19.31 12.02
CA SER A 45 -8.84 19.25 13.02
C SER A 45 -8.31 17.81 13.18
N PRO A 46 -7.00 17.56 13.02
CA PRO A 46 -6.43 16.23 13.19
C PRO A 46 -6.53 15.76 14.66
N ILE A 47 -6.98 14.51 14.87
CA ILE A 47 -6.94 13.85 16.18
C ILE A 47 -5.58 13.17 16.35
N TRP A 48 -4.78 13.64 17.29
CA TRP A 48 -3.47 13.08 17.59
C TRP A 48 -3.58 11.97 18.65
N SER A 49 -3.33 10.72 18.27
CA SER A 49 -3.25 9.58 19.21
C SER A 49 -1.81 9.09 19.33
N ARG A 50 -1.19 9.23 20.50
CA ARG A 50 0.16 8.74 20.79
C ARG A 50 0.10 7.32 21.36
N ARG A 51 0.84 6.37 20.76
CA ARG A 51 0.90 4.97 21.20
C ARG A 51 2.33 4.56 21.51
N SER A 52 2.50 3.68 22.51
CA SER A 52 3.81 3.14 22.89
C SER A 52 4.02 1.77 22.26
N TYR A 53 5.26 1.51 21.83
CA TYR A 53 5.64 0.19 21.35
C TYR A 53 5.60 -0.83 22.49
N ARG A 54 4.96 -1.95 22.25
CA ARG A 54 5.01 -3.17 23.05
C ARG A 54 4.98 -4.35 22.09
N GLN A 55 6.04 -5.14 22.06
CA GLN A 55 6.08 -6.32 21.19
C GLN A 55 4.85 -7.19 21.43
N CYS A 56 4.10 -7.42 20.35
CA CYS A 56 2.86 -8.17 20.38
C CYS A 56 2.90 -9.28 19.34
N HIS A 57 2.45 -10.47 19.76
CA HIS A 57 2.24 -11.60 18.88
C HIS A 57 0.74 -11.80 18.75
N LEU A 58 0.15 -11.15 17.74
CA LEU A 58 -1.31 -11.16 17.53
C LEU A 58 -1.90 -12.58 17.48
N TYR A 59 -1.14 -13.54 16.94
CA TYR A 59 -1.49 -14.95 16.91
C TYR A 59 -0.37 -15.79 17.55
N PRO A 60 -0.34 -15.93 18.89
CA PRO A 60 0.78 -16.56 19.59
C PRO A 60 0.87 -18.07 19.33
N ALA A 61 -0.27 -18.76 19.23
CA ALA A 61 -0.33 -20.20 18.90
C ALA A 61 0.22 -20.48 17.48
N ILE A 62 -0.22 -19.71 16.48
CA ILE A 62 0.31 -19.81 15.11
C ILE A 62 1.82 -19.58 15.07
N ARG A 63 2.32 -18.61 15.85
CA ARG A 63 3.76 -18.34 15.94
C ARG A 63 4.52 -19.50 16.58
N ALA A 64 3.96 -20.11 17.62
CA ALA A 64 4.60 -21.23 18.34
C ALA A 64 4.86 -22.43 17.42
N GLU A 65 4.04 -22.62 16.37
CA GLU A 65 4.21 -23.69 15.40
C GLU A 65 5.43 -23.56 14.49
N LYS A 66 6.02 -22.35 14.36
CA LYS A 66 7.22 -22.07 13.54
C LYS A 66 7.14 -22.58 12.08
N LYS A 67 5.94 -22.71 11.52
CA LYS A 67 5.73 -23.12 10.12
C LYS A 67 5.99 -21.99 9.14
N ASN A 68 6.50 -22.33 7.95
CA ASN A 68 6.68 -21.41 6.84
C ASN A 68 6.11 -22.01 5.54
N PRO A 69 4.99 -21.49 5.00
CA PRO A 69 4.22 -20.35 5.50
C PRO A 69 3.43 -20.67 6.78
N PRO A 70 3.09 -19.66 7.62
CA PRO A 70 2.27 -19.86 8.80
C PRO A 70 0.82 -20.23 8.41
N ARG A 71 0.17 -21.09 9.21
CA ARG A 71 -1.25 -21.41 9.03
C ARG A 71 -2.16 -20.22 9.31
N ARG A 72 -3.42 -20.33 8.91
CA ARG A 72 -4.47 -19.33 9.13
C ARG A 72 -5.02 -19.42 10.57
N PRO A 73 -5.50 -18.30 11.15
CA PRO A 73 -6.17 -18.31 12.44
C PRO A 73 -7.53 -19.01 12.38
N THR A 74 -7.92 -19.68 13.46
CA THR A 74 -9.30 -20.13 13.68
C THR A 74 -10.20 -18.95 14.07
N ALA A 75 -11.52 -19.14 14.04
CA ALA A 75 -12.46 -18.09 14.46
C ALA A 75 -12.22 -17.63 15.91
N GLU A 76 -11.86 -18.55 16.80
CA GLU A 76 -11.57 -18.28 18.22
C GLU A 76 -10.26 -17.51 18.42
N GLU A 77 -9.25 -17.74 17.57
CA GLU A 77 -7.97 -17.01 17.63
C GLU A 77 -8.08 -15.56 17.13
N ILE A 78 -9.20 -15.18 16.51
CA ILE A 78 -9.50 -13.79 16.12
C ILE A 78 -10.01 -13.04 17.37
N VAL A 79 -9.11 -12.79 18.32
CA VAL A 79 -9.44 -12.06 19.55
C VAL A 79 -9.23 -10.55 19.34
N ASN A 80 -10.32 -9.78 19.32
CA ASN A 80 -10.33 -8.32 19.12
C ASN A 80 -9.96 -7.53 20.40
N THR A 81 -8.73 -7.69 20.92
CA THR A 81 -8.23 -6.95 22.10
C THR A 81 -7.55 -5.62 21.78
N LEU A 82 -7.43 -5.28 20.49
CA LEU A 82 -6.81 -4.03 20.05
C LEU A 82 -7.73 -2.84 20.33
N HIS A 83 -7.12 -1.69 20.66
CA HIS A 83 -7.87 -0.44 20.73
C HIS A 83 -8.31 -0.03 19.33
N SER A 84 -9.60 -0.16 19.03
CA SER A 84 -10.18 0.38 17.80
C SER A 84 -10.12 1.90 17.81
N LEU A 85 -9.63 2.47 16.72
CA LEU A 85 -9.88 3.87 16.38
C LEU A 85 -11.01 3.86 15.34
N ASP A 86 -12.20 4.19 15.80
CA ASP A 86 -13.44 4.32 15.04
C ASP A 86 -13.89 5.79 14.94
N HIS A 87 -13.09 6.72 15.47
CA HIS A 87 -13.32 8.16 15.43
C HIS A 87 -12.06 8.85 14.89
N GLY A 88 -12.19 9.36 13.67
CA GLY A 88 -11.16 9.99 12.86
C GLY A 88 -11.74 10.20 11.46
N LYS A 89 -12.87 10.92 11.43
CA LYS A 89 -13.77 11.13 10.29
C LYS A 89 -13.33 12.41 9.55
N VAL A 90 -13.57 12.69 8.26
CA VAL A 90 -14.72 12.36 7.39
C VAL A 90 -14.35 12.22 5.89
N ILE A 91 -15.19 11.44 5.19
CA ILE A 91 -15.28 11.06 3.77
C ILE A 91 -15.71 12.22 2.83
N VAL A 92 -15.13 12.29 1.63
CA VAL A 92 -15.56 13.21 0.55
C VAL A 92 -15.99 12.42 -0.68
N MET A 93 -17.22 12.68 -1.15
CA MET A 93 -17.85 12.06 -2.32
C MET A 93 -17.55 12.84 -3.61
N ASP A 94 -17.19 12.14 -4.70
CA ASP A 94 -17.18 12.70 -6.07
C ASP A 94 -18.55 12.43 -6.72
N LYS A 95 -19.42 13.46 -6.80
CA LYS A 95 -20.71 13.41 -7.51
C LYS A 95 -20.59 13.75 -9.01
N THR A 96 -19.38 13.89 -9.55
CA THR A 96 -19.14 14.37 -10.93
C THR A 96 -18.28 13.42 -11.76
N ASN A 97 -18.51 12.11 -11.62
CA ASN A 97 -18.26 11.19 -12.73
C ASN A 97 -19.11 9.93 -12.59
N ARG A 98 -19.95 9.68 -13.60
CA ARG A 98 -20.81 8.48 -13.76
C ARG A 98 -19.98 7.18 -13.75
N GLY A 99 -19.64 6.70 -12.56
CA GLY A 99 -19.27 5.32 -12.24
C GLY A 99 -18.31 4.63 -13.22
N LYS A 100 -17.10 5.16 -13.46
CA LYS A 100 -16.12 4.43 -14.30
C LYS A 100 -14.67 4.38 -13.76
N ILE A 101 -14.28 3.10 -13.62
CA ILE A 101 -12.99 2.41 -13.41
C ILE A 101 -12.36 2.52 -12.02
N ILE A 102 -12.77 1.60 -11.17
CA ILE A 102 -11.91 0.89 -10.22
C ILE A 102 -11.12 -0.17 -11.02
N ALA A 103 -9.86 -0.42 -10.64
CA ALA A 103 -8.90 -1.24 -11.37
C ALA A 103 -9.52 -2.49 -12.04
N SER A 104 -9.38 -2.63 -13.36
CA SER A 104 -9.96 -3.79 -14.06
C SER A 104 -9.08 -5.03 -13.92
N LYS A 105 -9.65 -6.02 -13.22
CA LYS A 105 -9.09 -7.35 -12.98
C LYS A 105 -8.89 -8.16 -14.27
N LYS A 106 -9.55 -7.81 -15.39
CA LYS A 106 -9.57 -8.59 -16.64
C LYS A 106 -8.16 -8.86 -17.19
N PHE A 107 -7.27 -7.87 -17.12
CA PHE A 107 -5.93 -7.94 -17.73
C PHE A 107 -4.80 -8.21 -16.75
N VAL A 108 -5.08 -8.58 -15.50
CA VAL A 108 -4.05 -8.90 -14.50
C VAL A 108 -4.38 -10.20 -13.79
N ASN A 109 -3.34 -10.96 -13.44
CA ASN A 109 -3.50 -12.16 -12.63
C ASN A 109 -3.47 -11.79 -11.14
N PRO A 110 -4.15 -12.57 -10.27
CA PRO A 110 -3.93 -12.48 -8.83
C PRO A 110 -2.44 -12.67 -8.51
N VAL A 111 -1.94 -11.93 -7.53
CA VAL A 111 -0.58 -11.98 -7.03
C VAL A 111 -0.58 -12.42 -5.57
N GLY A 112 0.51 -13.05 -5.12
CA GLY A 112 0.74 -13.24 -3.69
C GLY A 112 -0.13 -14.28 -3.00
N GLY A 113 -0.43 -15.41 -3.66
CA GLY A 113 -1.08 -16.56 -3.02
C GLY A 113 -0.36 -17.09 -1.76
N SER A 114 0.90 -16.69 -1.52
CA SER A 114 1.69 -16.99 -0.33
C SER A 114 1.72 -15.88 0.73
N ARG A 115 1.14 -14.69 0.46
CA ARG A 115 1.22 -13.50 1.35
C ARG A 115 -0.09 -13.17 2.06
N GLY A 116 -1.21 -13.70 1.57
CA GLY A 116 -2.53 -13.56 2.19
C GLY A 116 -2.96 -14.88 2.81
N TRP A 117 -3.63 -14.80 3.95
CA TRP A 117 -4.39 -15.92 4.51
C TRP A 117 -5.79 -16.04 3.89
N GLY A 118 -6.32 -14.97 3.31
CA GLY A 118 -7.58 -15.02 2.56
C GLY A 118 -7.71 -13.90 1.54
N GLY A 119 -8.81 -13.97 0.80
CA GLY A 119 -9.10 -13.07 -0.32
C GLY A 119 -8.08 -13.12 -1.44
N ARG A 120 -8.03 -12.05 -2.21
CA ARG A 120 -7.20 -11.95 -3.41
C ARG A 120 -6.53 -10.59 -3.47
N MET A 121 -5.31 -10.58 -3.99
CA MET A 121 -4.53 -9.38 -4.28
C MET A 121 -4.18 -9.36 -5.76
N TRP A 122 -4.13 -8.18 -6.35
CA TRP A 122 -3.69 -7.94 -7.72
C TRP A 122 -2.71 -6.78 -7.74
N ALA A 123 -1.97 -6.67 -8.83
CA ALA A 123 -1.09 -5.53 -9.07
C ALA A 123 -1.20 -5.08 -10.52
N VAL A 124 -1.05 -3.78 -10.75
CA VAL A 124 -1.00 -3.14 -12.07
C VAL A 124 0.23 -2.24 -12.10
N GLY A 125 0.90 -2.16 -13.25
CA GLY A 125 2.08 -1.33 -13.45
C GLY A 125 3.37 -2.13 -13.59
N TRP A 126 4.49 -1.45 -13.43
CA TRP A 126 5.83 -1.96 -13.66
C TRP A 126 6.36 -2.77 -12.47
N ARG A 127 7.11 -3.81 -12.80
CA ARG A 127 7.78 -4.73 -11.87
C ARG A 127 9.07 -5.26 -12.45
N LYS A 128 9.93 -5.78 -11.56
CA LYS A 128 10.96 -6.74 -11.98
C LYS A 128 10.29 -7.91 -12.71
N CYS A 129 10.75 -8.19 -13.93
CA CYS A 129 10.27 -9.33 -14.69
C CYS A 129 11.02 -10.61 -14.26
N MET A 130 10.31 -11.74 -14.36
CA MET A 130 10.86 -13.09 -14.13
C MET A 130 10.88 -13.92 -15.43
N LYS A 131 10.50 -13.31 -16.56
CA LYS A 131 10.48 -13.95 -17.87
C LYS A 131 11.86 -13.82 -18.51
N ALA A 132 12.28 -14.86 -19.24
CA ALA A 132 13.51 -14.81 -20.02
C ALA A 132 13.51 -13.61 -20.98
N LEU A 133 14.68 -12.95 -21.08
CA LEU A 133 14.97 -11.78 -21.95
C LEU A 133 14.24 -10.48 -21.61
N GLU A 134 13.19 -10.51 -20.80
CA GLU A 134 12.49 -9.32 -20.36
C GLU A 134 13.19 -8.72 -19.13
N ILE A 135 13.71 -7.50 -19.29
CA ILE A 135 14.52 -6.83 -18.25
C ILE A 135 13.61 -6.26 -17.16
N LEU A 136 12.59 -5.52 -17.58
CA LEU A 136 11.56 -4.92 -16.74
C LEU A 136 10.23 -5.10 -17.45
N GLY A 137 9.18 -5.39 -16.70
CA GLY A 137 7.90 -5.79 -17.26
C GLY A 137 6.71 -5.20 -16.51
N CYS A 138 5.52 -5.39 -17.06
CA CYS A 138 4.28 -5.01 -16.43
C CYS A 138 3.54 -6.22 -15.85
N TYR A 139 2.77 -6.02 -14.78
CA TYR A 139 1.77 -7.00 -14.37
C TYR A 139 0.72 -7.15 -15.49
N ILE A 140 0.64 -8.34 -16.09
CA ILE A 140 -0.21 -8.55 -17.27
C ILE A 140 -0.71 -10.00 -17.36
N LYS A 141 -1.97 -10.17 -17.78
CA LYS A 141 -2.60 -11.43 -18.18
C LYS A 141 -2.66 -11.49 -19.70
N TYR A 142 -1.57 -11.96 -20.32
CA TYR A 142 -1.40 -11.95 -21.79
C TYR A 142 -2.58 -12.56 -22.56
N TYR A 143 -3.16 -13.67 -22.08
CA TYR A 143 -4.30 -14.30 -22.76
C TYR A 143 -5.52 -13.36 -22.84
N ALA A 144 -5.82 -12.63 -21.77
CA ALA A 144 -6.95 -11.70 -21.75
C ALA A 144 -6.70 -10.48 -22.66
N VAL A 145 -5.46 -10.00 -22.73
CA VAL A 145 -5.09 -8.92 -23.65
C VAL A 145 -5.25 -9.37 -25.09
N ARG A 146 -4.81 -10.59 -25.41
CA ARG A 146 -4.95 -11.18 -26.76
C ARG A 146 -6.42 -11.37 -27.16
N ALA A 147 -7.27 -11.80 -26.21
CA ALA A 147 -8.71 -11.95 -26.46
C ALA A 147 -9.44 -10.60 -26.60
N SER A 148 -8.92 -9.52 -26.01
CA SER A 148 -9.59 -8.21 -26.02
C SER A 148 -8.60 -7.03 -26.10
N PRO A 149 -7.82 -6.90 -27.19
CA PRO A 149 -6.73 -5.91 -27.27
C PRO A 149 -7.25 -4.47 -27.30
N LYS A 150 -8.38 -4.21 -27.97
CA LYS A 150 -9.00 -2.88 -28.01
C LYS A 150 -9.40 -2.39 -26.61
N GLU A 151 -10.00 -3.26 -25.80
CA GLU A 151 -10.37 -2.94 -24.41
C GLU A 151 -9.15 -2.69 -23.53
N TYR A 152 -8.08 -3.49 -23.70
CA TYR A 152 -6.82 -3.28 -23.00
C TYR A 152 -6.24 -1.89 -23.33
N CYS A 153 -6.20 -1.50 -24.61
CA CYS A 153 -5.74 -0.18 -25.02
C CYS A 153 -6.57 0.95 -24.40
N GLN A 154 -7.90 0.80 -24.34
CA GLN A 154 -8.78 1.76 -23.67
C GLN A 154 -8.50 1.86 -22.18
N GLN A 155 -8.16 0.75 -21.52
CA GLN A 155 -7.81 0.74 -20.10
C GLN A 155 -6.46 1.41 -19.84
N VAL A 156 -5.44 1.14 -20.67
CA VAL A 156 -4.13 1.81 -20.57
C VAL A 156 -4.27 3.32 -20.70
N LYS A 157 -5.09 3.81 -21.65
CA LYS A 157 -5.41 5.24 -21.80
C LYS A 157 -6.07 5.87 -20.55
N LYS A 158 -6.76 5.06 -19.73
CA LYS A 158 -7.42 5.53 -18.50
C LYS A 158 -6.51 5.46 -17.26
N ALA A 159 -5.41 4.71 -17.31
CA ALA A 159 -4.51 4.53 -16.17
C ALA A 159 -3.96 5.86 -15.62
N GLY A 160 -3.64 6.81 -16.51
CA GLY A 160 -3.20 8.14 -16.09
C GLY A 160 -4.24 8.92 -15.28
N LYS A 161 -5.54 8.74 -15.56
CA LYS A 161 -6.62 9.38 -14.77
C LYS A 161 -6.68 8.81 -13.35
N VAL A 162 -6.53 7.50 -13.21
CA VAL A 162 -6.49 6.82 -11.89
C VAL A 162 -5.29 7.30 -11.09
N LEU A 163 -4.10 7.32 -11.71
CA LEU A 163 -2.89 7.83 -11.08
C LEU A 163 -3.03 9.28 -10.65
N ASN A 164 -3.55 10.16 -11.50
CA ASN A 164 -3.71 11.57 -11.16
C ASN A 164 -4.64 11.76 -9.95
N LYS A 165 -5.68 10.93 -9.81
CA LYS A 165 -6.56 10.97 -8.62
C LYS A 165 -5.80 10.47 -7.38
N LEU A 166 -5.19 9.29 -7.44
CA LEU A 166 -4.51 8.69 -6.28
C LEU A 166 -3.27 9.47 -5.85
N GLY A 167 -2.43 9.88 -6.80
CA GLY A 167 -1.24 10.69 -6.53
C GLY A 167 -1.59 12.07 -5.98
N ARG A 168 -2.71 12.68 -6.44
CA ARG A 168 -3.22 13.91 -5.82
C ARG A 168 -3.71 13.66 -4.39
N MET A 169 -4.45 12.57 -4.14
CA MET A 169 -4.88 12.22 -2.79
C MET A 169 -3.69 12.00 -1.86
N PHE A 170 -2.67 11.29 -2.33
CA PHE A 170 -1.45 11.05 -1.57
C PHE A 170 -0.70 12.36 -1.30
N LYS A 171 -0.45 13.18 -2.33
CA LYS A 171 0.21 14.48 -2.17
C LYS A 171 -0.54 15.40 -1.21
N ASN A 172 -1.87 15.47 -1.35
CA ASN A 172 -2.70 16.31 -0.51
C ASN A 172 -2.69 15.82 0.92
N LEU A 173 -2.72 14.50 1.18
CA LEU A 173 -2.67 13.96 2.53
C LEU A 173 -1.28 14.14 3.18
N ALA A 174 -0.22 13.86 2.41
CA ALA A 174 1.14 13.80 2.93
C ALA A 174 2.17 14.13 1.84
N ASN A 175 2.47 15.42 1.65
CA ASN A 175 3.33 15.88 0.57
C ASN A 175 4.78 15.44 0.73
N VAL A 176 5.33 15.42 1.94
CA VAL A 176 6.73 15.01 2.17
C VAL A 176 6.93 13.53 1.76
N PRO A 177 6.12 12.57 2.25
CA PRO A 177 6.17 11.20 1.76
C PRO A 177 5.94 11.04 0.25
N PHE A 178 4.99 11.79 -0.31
CA PHE A 178 4.72 11.77 -1.74
C PHE A 178 5.94 12.21 -2.56
N GLU A 179 6.56 13.35 -2.21
CA GLU A 179 7.73 13.89 -2.91
C GLU A 179 8.96 13.00 -2.70
N SER A 180 9.12 12.36 -1.53
CA SER A 180 10.16 11.36 -1.29
C SER A 180 10.05 10.19 -2.28
N ASN A 181 8.85 9.60 -2.41
CA ASN A 181 8.60 8.54 -3.38
C ASN A 181 8.89 9.01 -4.82
N ARG A 182 8.43 10.21 -5.18
CA ARG A 182 8.65 10.78 -6.51
C ARG A 182 10.15 11.02 -6.79
N GLN A 183 10.92 11.47 -5.80
CA GLN A 183 12.36 11.68 -5.93
C GLN A 183 13.11 10.36 -6.10
N ILE A 184 12.73 9.31 -5.36
CA ILE A 184 13.25 7.95 -5.54
C ILE A 184 13.05 7.50 -7.00
N MET A 185 11.84 7.70 -7.54
CA MET A 185 11.54 7.33 -8.92
C MET A 185 12.37 8.12 -9.93
N LYS A 186 12.46 9.44 -9.76
CA LYS A 186 13.24 10.34 -10.64
C LYS A 186 14.72 9.96 -10.65
N ASN A 187 15.32 9.76 -9.48
CA ASN A 187 16.74 9.45 -9.34
C ASN A 187 17.12 8.12 -10.02
N ASN A 188 16.22 7.15 -10.00
CA ASN A 188 16.46 5.79 -10.47
C ASN A 188 15.78 5.46 -11.80
N LYS A 189 15.19 6.45 -12.50
CA LYS A 189 14.46 6.25 -13.77
C LYS A 189 13.37 5.16 -13.66
N ILE A 190 12.68 5.12 -12.51
CA ILE A 190 11.59 4.17 -12.29
C ILE A 190 10.35 4.69 -13.03
N PRO A 191 9.74 3.91 -13.93
CA PRO A 191 8.53 4.32 -14.64
C PRO A 191 7.34 4.39 -13.69
N SER A 192 6.35 5.22 -14.02
CA SER A 192 5.08 5.27 -13.32
C SER A 192 4.19 4.08 -13.68
N PHE A 193 3.32 3.64 -12.77
CA PHE A 193 2.39 2.54 -13.06
C PHE A 193 1.45 2.81 -14.24
N SER A 194 1.24 4.09 -14.59
CA SER A 194 0.44 4.48 -15.74
C SER A 194 1.26 4.67 -17.02
N SER A 195 2.60 4.63 -16.95
CA SER A 195 3.46 4.76 -18.12
C SER A 195 3.30 3.53 -19.00
N SER A 196 2.94 3.74 -20.27
CA SER A 196 2.81 2.65 -21.25
C SER A 196 4.17 2.09 -21.65
N GLU A 197 5.22 2.92 -21.65
CA GLU A 197 6.58 2.53 -22.04
C GLU A 197 7.60 2.84 -20.96
N PHE A 198 8.69 2.08 -20.95
CA PHE A 198 9.84 2.35 -20.10
C PHE A 198 10.50 3.68 -20.51
N ASP A 199 11.15 4.37 -19.57
CA ASP A 199 11.77 5.69 -19.75
C ASP A 199 10.81 6.84 -20.13
N SER A 200 9.50 6.63 -19.98
CA SER A 200 8.53 7.73 -20.05
C SER A 200 8.83 8.74 -18.94
N GLN A 201 8.71 10.04 -19.27
CA GLN A 201 8.85 11.10 -18.27
C GLN A 201 7.77 11.01 -17.19
N LEU A 202 8.16 11.28 -15.94
CA LEU A 202 7.23 11.30 -14.80
C LEU A 202 6.36 12.56 -14.84
N SER A 203 5.05 12.35 -14.72
CA SER A 203 4.08 13.41 -14.56
C SER A 203 4.12 14.03 -13.15
N LYS A 204 3.28 15.04 -12.92
CA LYS A 204 3.17 15.76 -11.64
C LYS A 204 2.77 14.85 -10.47
N PHE A 205 1.93 13.84 -10.72
CA PHE A 205 1.33 13.00 -9.67
C PHE A 205 1.90 11.58 -9.61
N ASP A 206 2.95 11.30 -10.38
CA ASP A 206 3.59 10.00 -10.43
C ASP A 206 4.42 9.75 -9.16
N CYS A 207 4.05 8.69 -8.42
CA CYS A 207 4.64 8.39 -7.10
C CYS A 207 4.82 6.88 -6.82
N ALA A 208 4.45 6.00 -7.74
CA ALA A 208 4.74 4.58 -7.61
C ALA A 208 4.86 3.87 -8.98
N PRO A 209 5.71 2.83 -9.09
CA PRO A 209 5.80 2.00 -10.29
C PRO A 209 4.64 1.05 -10.47
N HIS A 210 3.92 0.72 -9.39
CA HIS A 210 2.75 -0.15 -9.43
C HIS A 210 1.74 0.28 -8.37
N ILE A 211 0.51 -0.19 -8.56
CA ILE A 211 -0.56 -0.16 -7.57
C ILE A 211 -0.94 -1.59 -7.25
N THR A 212 -1.03 -1.92 -5.96
CA THR A 212 -1.64 -3.16 -5.49
C THR A 212 -3.07 -2.91 -5.04
N PHE A 213 -3.94 -3.89 -5.24
CA PHE A 213 -5.30 -3.83 -4.73
C PHE A 213 -5.80 -5.19 -4.25
N THR A 214 -6.61 -5.19 -3.20
CA THR A 214 -7.12 -6.40 -2.54
C THR A 214 -8.64 -6.37 -2.45
N THR A 215 -9.29 -7.54 -2.47
CA THR A 215 -10.75 -7.70 -2.33
C THR A 215 -11.10 -9.15 -2.01
N HIS A 216 -12.39 -9.43 -1.75
CA HIS A 216 -12.95 -10.72 -1.33
C HIS A 216 -12.41 -11.14 0.04
N SER A 217 -12.56 -10.26 1.03
CA SER A 217 -12.16 -10.51 2.41
C SER A 217 -10.67 -10.82 2.51
N PHE A 218 -9.84 -9.95 1.93
CA PHE A 218 -8.40 -10.09 2.03
C PHE A 218 -7.94 -9.87 3.47
N TYR A 219 -7.15 -10.81 3.98
CA TYR A 219 -6.47 -10.69 5.27
C TYR A 219 -5.14 -11.42 5.22
N ASN A 220 -4.20 -11.02 6.07
CA ASN A 220 -2.81 -11.48 6.02
C ASN A 220 -2.16 -11.56 7.41
N PRO A 221 -1.08 -12.35 7.56
CA PRO A 221 -0.32 -12.38 8.81
C PRO A 221 0.30 -11.01 9.13
N PRO A 222 0.54 -10.70 10.42
CA PRO A 222 1.36 -9.57 10.84
C PRO A 222 2.74 -9.58 10.19
N HIS A 223 3.12 -8.48 9.53
CA HIS A 223 4.38 -8.36 8.81
C HIS A 223 4.87 -6.91 8.75
N THR A 224 6.05 -6.73 8.18
CA THR A 224 6.67 -5.44 7.87
C THR A 224 7.23 -5.53 6.46
N ASP A 225 7.01 -4.49 5.65
CA ASP A 225 7.39 -4.48 4.23
C ASP A 225 8.87 -4.16 4.02
N LYS A 226 9.75 -5.03 4.53
CA LYS A 226 11.20 -4.90 4.39
C LYS A 226 11.68 -4.89 2.93
N GLY A 227 10.83 -5.36 2.01
CA GLY A 227 11.08 -5.37 0.57
C GLY A 227 10.90 -4.01 -0.11
N ASP A 228 10.37 -3.02 0.61
CA ASP A 228 10.13 -1.68 0.08
C ASP A 228 11.25 -0.71 0.41
N VAL A 229 11.40 0.31 -0.44
CA VAL A 229 12.37 1.40 -0.31
C VAL A 229 11.68 2.72 0.01
N SER A 230 10.40 2.87 -0.34
CA SER A 230 9.59 3.97 0.18
C SER A 230 9.43 3.81 1.69
N ASP A 231 9.71 4.85 2.46
CA ASP A 231 9.53 4.83 3.90
C ASP A 231 8.05 4.68 4.27
N TYR A 232 7.20 5.39 3.53
CA TYR A 232 5.76 5.38 3.71
C TYR A 232 5.04 4.73 2.53
N ALA A 233 3.99 3.96 2.84
CA ALA A 233 3.00 3.51 1.90
C ALA A 233 1.74 4.37 2.01
N PHE A 234 1.12 4.66 0.88
CA PHE A 234 -0.22 5.24 0.83
C PHE A 234 -1.23 4.14 0.56
N ALA A 235 -2.33 4.10 1.31
CA ALA A 235 -3.46 3.21 1.05
C ALA A 235 -4.79 3.94 0.99
N LEU A 236 -5.70 3.34 0.23
CA LEU A 236 -7.11 3.71 0.17
C LEU A 236 -7.96 2.47 0.44
N PHE A 237 -8.85 2.54 1.41
CA PHE A 237 -9.86 1.53 1.68
C PHE A 237 -11.21 2.05 1.20
N VAL A 238 -11.89 1.27 0.37
CA VAL A 238 -13.06 1.71 -0.40
C VAL A 238 -14.15 0.63 -0.32
N PRO A 239 -15.33 0.96 0.21
CA PRO A 239 -16.53 0.14 0.05
C PRO A 239 -16.89 -0.01 -1.43
N THR A 240 -17.00 -1.24 -1.91
CA THR A 240 -17.30 -1.50 -3.32
C THR A 240 -18.28 -2.65 -3.51
N ASN A 241 -19.02 -2.61 -4.61
CA ASN A 241 -19.75 -3.77 -5.10
C ASN A 241 -18.75 -4.81 -5.66
N SER A 242 -18.86 -6.06 -5.19
CA SER A 242 -17.91 -7.13 -5.52
C SER A 242 -17.89 -7.50 -7.00
N ALA A 243 -19.03 -7.35 -7.70
CA ALA A 243 -19.18 -7.78 -9.09
C ALA A 243 -18.58 -6.77 -10.08
N ASN A 244 -18.88 -5.49 -9.91
CA ASN A 244 -18.53 -4.45 -10.90
C ASN A 244 -17.52 -3.42 -10.36
N GLY A 245 -17.22 -3.45 -9.06
CA GLY A 245 -16.32 -2.50 -8.43
C GLY A 245 -16.85 -1.07 -8.46
N THR A 246 -18.16 -0.82 -8.44
CA THR A 246 -18.68 0.53 -8.15
C THR A 246 -18.54 0.84 -6.68
N LEU A 247 -18.49 2.13 -6.32
CA LEU A 247 -18.58 2.55 -4.93
C LEU A 247 -19.88 2.02 -4.33
N ALA A 248 -19.80 1.58 -3.07
CA ALA A 248 -20.94 1.19 -2.26
C ALA A 248 -20.98 2.09 -1.02
N ASP A 249 -22.15 2.20 -0.43
CA ASP A 249 -22.40 2.95 0.79
C ASP A 249 -23.59 2.31 1.55
N PRO A 250 -23.87 2.73 2.80
CA PRO A 250 -24.98 2.18 3.57
C PRO A 250 -26.35 2.29 2.86
N LEU A 251 -26.58 3.32 2.03
CA LEU A 251 -27.82 3.50 1.26
C LEU A 251 -27.97 2.46 0.15
N THR A 252 -26.86 1.98 -0.40
CA THR A 252 -26.85 0.84 -1.33
C THR A 252 -26.99 -0.51 -0.64
N GLY A 253 -26.97 -0.55 0.70
CA GLY A 253 -27.01 -1.79 1.49
C GLY A 253 -25.63 -2.38 1.83
N TYR A 254 -24.56 -1.58 1.71
CA TYR A 254 -23.23 -1.99 2.18
C TYR A 254 -23.27 -2.29 3.68
N ASN A 255 -22.77 -3.46 4.09
CA ASN A 255 -22.79 -3.90 5.49
C ASN A 255 -21.58 -4.77 5.85
N VAL A 256 -20.44 -4.56 5.19
CA VAL A 256 -19.19 -5.25 5.53
C VAL A 256 -18.79 -4.89 6.96
N THR A 257 -18.40 -5.90 7.74
CA THR A 257 -17.90 -5.72 9.11
C THR A 257 -16.53 -6.38 9.29
N GLY A 258 -15.76 -5.93 10.28
CA GLY A 258 -14.38 -6.40 10.50
C GLY A 258 -13.41 -5.76 9.50
N GLY A 259 -12.41 -6.52 9.03
CA GLY A 259 -11.47 -6.02 8.02
C GLY A 259 -10.47 -4.99 8.52
N ARG A 260 -10.42 -4.73 9.83
CA ARG A 260 -9.64 -3.65 10.45
C ARG A 260 -8.16 -3.74 10.10
N PHE A 261 -7.50 -2.60 9.98
CA PHE A 261 -6.06 -2.54 9.75
C PHE A 261 -5.32 -2.39 11.07
N ALA A 262 -4.61 -3.43 11.50
CA ALA A 262 -4.01 -3.54 12.82
C ALA A 262 -2.53 -3.19 12.82
N PHE A 263 -2.09 -2.55 13.92
CA PHE A 263 -0.69 -2.34 14.28
C PHE A 263 -0.43 -3.06 15.62
N PRO A 264 -0.15 -4.38 15.59
CA PRO A 264 -0.19 -5.20 16.80
C PRO A 264 0.79 -4.72 17.88
N ASP A 265 2.01 -4.34 17.47
CA ASP A 265 3.04 -3.87 18.40
C ASP A 265 2.72 -2.52 19.07
N TYR A 266 1.65 -1.85 18.64
CA TYR A 266 1.20 -0.57 19.20
C TYR A 266 -0.20 -0.67 19.81
N ASN A 267 -0.76 -1.88 19.88
CA ASN A 267 -2.04 -2.20 20.48
C ASN A 267 -3.22 -1.37 19.95
N PHE A 268 -3.23 -1.05 18.65
CA PHE A 268 -4.37 -0.36 18.03
C PHE A 268 -4.68 -0.92 16.64
N CYS A 269 -5.90 -0.65 16.17
CA CYS A 269 -6.29 -0.86 14.78
C CYS A 269 -7.16 0.29 14.28
N ILE A 270 -7.12 0.51 12.96
CA ILE A 270 -8.04 1.39 12.26
C ILE A 270 -9.30 0.58 11.96
N ASP A 271 -10.43 1.02 12.53
CA ASP A 271 -11.73 0.39 12.32
C ASP A 271 -12.48 1.11 11.19
N PHE A 272 -12.97 0.34 10.22
CA PHE A 272 -13.65 0.84 9.04
C PHE A 272 -15.18 0.94 9.23
N LYS A 273 -15.65 0.90 10.48
CA LYS A 273 -17.05 0.99 10.90
C LYS A 273 -17.83 2.14 10.26
N GLU A 274 -17.16 3.24 9.91
CA GLU A 274 -17.74 4.41 9.23
C GLU A 274 -18.21 4.14 7.79
N GLN A 275 -18.06 2.91 7.27
CA GLN A 275 -18.56 2.45 5.96
C GLN A 275 -18.32 3.43 4.79
N GLY A 276 -17.15 4.07 4.77
CA GLY A 276 -16.76 4.96 3.70
C GLY A 276 -15.29 4.87 3.33
N ILE A 277 -14.83 5.85 2.56
CA ILE A 277 -13.47 5.85 2.01
C ILE A 277 -12.48 6.28 3.10
N VAL A 278 -11.52 5.42 3.42
CA VAL A 278 -10.42 5.73 4.34
C VAL A 278 -9.12 5.87 3.56
N LYS A 279 -8.49 7.04 3.66
CA LYS A 279 -7.12 7.28 3.18
C LYS A 279 -6.18 7.04 4.34
N MET A 280 -5.08 6.35 4.11
CA MET A 280 -4.12 6.03 5.15
C MET A 280 -2.70 6.18 4.62
N ILE A 281 -1.82 6.65 5.50
CA ILE A 281 -0.37 6.63 5.29
C ILE A 281 0.28 6.00 6.52
N TRP A 282 1.25 5.13 6.30
CA TRP A 282 2.04 4.56 7.39
C TRP A 282 3.42 4.15 6.92
N ALA A 283 4.37 4.10 7.85
CA ALA A 283 5.73 3.66 7.57
C ALA A 283 5.80 2.12 7.48
N ALA A 284 5.39 1.58 6.33
CA ALA A 284 5.18 0.15 6.11
C ALA A 284 6.43 -0.72 6.33
N ASN A 285 7.63 -0.14 6.10
CA ASN A 285 8.91 -0.82 6.29
C ASN A 285 9.38 -0.85 7.75
N SER A 286 8.72 -0.11 8.65
CA SER A 286 9.15 0.11 10.03
C SER A 286 8.14 -0.41 11.05
N TYR A 287 6.85 -0.36 10.72
CA TYR A 287 5.77 -0.72 11.65
C TYR A 287 5.14 -2.04 11.25
N LYS A 288 5.12 -3.00 12.20
CA LYS A 288 4.42 -4.27 12.01
C LYS A 288 2.92 -4.03 11.88
N HIS A 289 2.32 -4.57 10.82
CA HIS A 289 0.92 -4.36 10.49
C HIS A 289 0.28 -5.57 9.82
N CYS A 290 -1.05 -5.61 9.77
CA CYS A 290 -1.84 -6.57 9.00
C CYS A 290 -3.29 -6.12 8.83
N THR A 291 -3.97 -6.70 7.85
CA THR A 291 -5.43 -6.66 7.73
C THR A 291 -6.04 -7.84 8.48
N LEU A 292 -6.98 -7.57 9.37
CA LEU A 292 -7.76 -8.59 10.09
C LEU A 292 -8.88 -9.16 9.19
N PRO A 293 -9.40 -10.37 9.48
CA PRO A 293 -10.53 -10.93 8.76
C PRO A 293 -11.76 -10.02 8.77
N SER A 294 -12.54 -10.07 7.69
CA SER A 294 -13.81 -9.38 7.52
C SER A 294 -14.95 -10.38 7.28
N ILE A 295 -16.17 -9.95 7.61
CA ILE A 295 -17.41 -10.59 7.19
C ILE A 295 -17.99 -9.73 6.08
N GLU A 296 -17.97 -10.27 4.86
CA GLU A 296 -18.47 -9.59 3.66
C GLU A 296 -19.71 -10.33 3.12
N PRO A 297 -20.83 -9.62 2.83
CA PRO A 297 -21.91 -10.21 2.06
C PRO A 297 -21.46 -10.47 0.62
N LYS A 298 -22.15 -11.34 -0.10
CA LYS A 298 -21.79 -11.68 -1.49
C LYS A 298 -21.73 -10.46 -2.42
N GLN A 299 -22.59 -9.45 -2.21
CA GLN A 299 -22.65 -8.28 -3.09
C GLN A 299 -21.54 -7.25 -2.83
N TYR A 300 -20.91 -7.24 -1.66
CA TYR A 300 -20.04 -6.14 -1.25
C TYR A 300 -18.68 -6.62 -0.74
N THR A 301 -17.68 -5.75 -0.87
CA THR A 301 -16.32 -5.99 -0.39
C THR A 301 -15.66 -4.67 -0.03
N GLN A 302 -14.75 -4.70 0.93
CA GLN A 302 -13.88 -3.56 1.19
C GLN A 302 -12.60 -3.69 0.36
N MET A 303 -12.52 -2.95 -0.73
CA MET A 303 -11.32 -2.93 -1.56
C MET A 303 -10.25 -2.08 -0.91
N ALA A 304 -9.05 -2.62 -0.70
CA ALA A 304 -7.89 -1.81 -0.36
C ALA A 304 -7.03 -1.60 -1.62
N MET A 305 -6.42 -0.44 -1.75
CA MET A 305 -5.41 -0.12 -2.74
C MET A 305 -4.18 0.43 -2.03
N SER A 306 -2.97 0.12 -2.51
CA SER A 306 -1.76 0.74 -1.97
C SER A 306 -0.74 1.12 -3.04
N LEU A 307 0.00 2.18 -2.72
CA LEU A 307 1.10 2.73 -3.50
C LEU A 307 2.37 2.70 -2.64
N GLN A 308 3.38 1.99 -3.14
CA GLN A 308 4.70 1.89 -2.54
C GLN A 308 5.75 1.64 -3.63
N ILE A 309 7.03 1.73 -3.28
CA ILE A 309 8.14 1.44 -4.19
C ILE A 309 8.92 0.25 -3.63
N ASN A 310 8.97 -0.84 -4.41
CA ASN A 310 9.69 -2.04 -4.02
C ASN A 310 11.18 -1.97 -4.42
N ARG A 311 12.07 -2.46 -3.54
CA ARG A 311 13.53 -2.48 -3.74
C ARG A 311 13.95 -3.18 -5.02
N THR A 312 13.27 -4.26 -5.40
CA THR A 312 13.63 -5.04 -6.60
C THR A 312 13.39 -4.26 -7.89
N THR A 313 12.32 -3.46 -7.98
CA THR A 313 12.10 -2.56 -9.13
C THR A 313 13.13 -1.44 -9.14
N LEU A 314 13.41 -0.83 -7.98
CA LEU A 314 14.46 0.20 -7.87
C LEU A 314 15.81 -0.33 -8.34
N HIS A 315 16.28 -1.46 -7.80
CA HIS A 315 17.57 -2.02 -8.17
C HIS A 315 17.64 -2.36 -9.66
N SER A 316 16.57 -2.92 -10.24
CA SER A 316 16.53 -3.15 -11.68
C SER A 316 16.62 -1.84 -12.48
N CYS A 317 15.87 -0.80 -12.13
CA CYS A 317 15.91 0.49 -12.86
C CYS A 317 17.25 1.21 -12.69
N ARG A 318 17.83 1.20 -11.49
CA ARG A 318 19.18 1.73 -11.24
C ARG A 318 20.23 1.01 -12.07
N ASP A 319 20.19 -0.33 -12.11
CA ASP A 319 21.16 -1.11 -12.85
C ASP A 319 20.95 -0.97 -14.38
N ILE A 320 19.71 -0.74 -14.84
CA ILE A 320 19.43 -0.34 -16.24
C ILE A 320 20.10 1.00 -16.54
N LYS A 321 19.85 2.00 -15.68
CA LYS A 321 20.42 3.36 -15.81
C LYS A 321 21.95 3.33 -15.87
N ASN A 322 22.58 2.45 -15.11
CA ASN A 322 24.04 2.34 -15.02
C ASN A 322 24.64 1.32 -16.02
N GLY A 323 23.83 0.66 -16.84
CA GLY A 323 24.28 -0.40 -17.77
C GLY A 323 24.69 -1.73 -17.09
N THR A 324 24.79 -1.78 -15.76
CA THR A 324 25.18 -3.00 -15.02
C THR A 324 24.14 -4.11 -15.10
N ILE A 325 22.90 -3.80 -15.50
CA ILE A 325 21.85 -4.80 -15.74
C ILE A 325 22.31 -5.86 -16.76
N TYR A 326 23.07 -5.45 -17.78
CA TYR A 326 23.53 -6.32 -18.86
C TYR A 326 24.68 -7.26 -18.45
N LEU A 327 25.31 -6.97 -17.32
CA LEU A 327 26.37 -7.78 -16.72
C LEU A 327 25.82 -8.90 -15.83
N ARG A 328 24.54 -8.85 -15.46
CA ARG A 328 23.92 -9.90 -14.64
C ARG A 328 23.94 -11.23 -15.41
N LYS A 329 24.32 -12.33 -14.76
CA LYS A 329 24.37 -13.70 -15.33
C LYS A 329 23.12 -14.08 -16.14
N THR A 330 21.94 -13.61 -15.72
CA THR A 330 20.65 -13.84 -16.40
C THR A 330 20.58 -13.24 -17.80
N TYR A 331 21.25 -12.11 -18.03
CA TYR A 331 21.19 -11.31 -19.26
C TYR A 331 22.53 -11.28 -20.02
N LEU A 332 23.61 -11.71 -19.37
CA LEU A 332 24.94 -11.79 -19.95
C LEU A 332 24.92 -12.60 -21.25
N LYS A 333 25.49 -12.04 -22.33
CA LYS A 333 25.55 -12.64 -23.68
C LYS A 333 24.18 -12.95 -24.32
N LYS A 334 23.05 -12.49 -23.74
CA LYS A 334 21.73 -12.63 -24.35
C LYS A 334 21.53 -11.53 -25.38
N LYS A 335 21.16 -11.94 -26.60
CA LYS A 335 20.68 -11.02 -27.65
C LYS A 335 19.17 -10.76 -27.44
N ASN A 336 18.67 -9.66 -27.97
CA ASN A 336 17.24 -9.32 -27.99
C ASN A 336 16.59 -9.14 -26.61
N LEU A 337 17.32 -8.55 -25.66
CA LEU A 337 16.71 -8.11 -24.41
C LEU A 337 15.71 -6.99 -24.68
N TYR A 338 14.60 -6.97 -23.93
CA TYR A 338 13.54 -5.98 -24.14
C TYR A 338 12.86 -5.57 -22.84
N PHE A 339 12.12 -4.46 -22.91
CA PHE A 339 11.21 -3.99 -21.87
C PHE A 339 9.77 -4.40 -22.22
N GLY A 340 9.05 -4.96 -21.25
CA GLY A 340 7.67 -5.42 -21.38
C GLY A 340 6.63 -4.30 -21.38
N GLY A 341 6.89 -3.21 -22.11
CA GLY A 341 5.97 -2.10 -22.30
C GLY A 341 4.77 -2.45 -23.20
N HIS A 342 3.86 -1.49 -23.35
CA HIS A 342 2.60 -1.64 -24.07
C HIS A 342 2.82 -2.05 -25.53
N ARG A 343 3.76 -1.42 -26.24
CA ARG A 343 4.14 -1.79 -27.61
C ARG A 343 4.62 -3.23 -27.70
N ASN A 344 5.48 -3.67 -26.78
CA ASN A 344 5.96 -5.05 -26.76
C ASN A 344 4.82 -6.06 -26.52
N ILE A 345 3.93 -5.74 -25.57
CA ILE A 345 2.76 -6.57 -25.25
C ILE A 345 1.87 -6.73 -26.49
N LEU A 346 1.59 -5.64 -27.23
CA LEU A 346 0.76 -5.70 -28.44
C LEU A 346 1.46 -6.38 -29.61
N ASN A 347 2.74 -6.09 -29.87
CA ASN A 347 3.50 -6.72 -30.94
C ASN A 347 3.64 -8.23 -30.72
N GLY A 348 3.81 -8.67 -29.47
CA GLY A 348 3.83 -10.08 -29.10
C GLY A 348 2.50 -10.81 -29.30
N ILE A 349 1.39 -10.08 -29.46
CA ILE A 349 0.07 -10.63 -29.81
C ILE A 349 -0.07 -10.73 -31.34
N VAL A 350 0.38 -9.71 -32.07
CA VAL A 350 0.31 -9.67 -33.54
C VAL A 350 1.22 -10.72 -34.18
N ASN A 351 2.44 -10.90 -33.66
CA ASN A 351 3.46 -11.79 -34.23
C ASN A 351 3.33 -13.26 -33.80
N ARG A 352 2.24 -13.64 -33.12
CA ARG A 352 1.93 -15.02 -32.72
C ARG A 352 0.61 -15.52 -33.33
N LYS A 353 0.16 -14.87 -34.40
CA LYS A 353 -0.92 -15.38 -35.24
C LYS A 353 -0.40 -16.45 -36.18
#